data_AF-A0A2N9ATW7-F1
#
_entry.id   AF-A0A2N9ATW7-F1
#
_cell.length_a   1.000
_cell.length_b   1.000
_cell.length_c   1.000
_cell.angle_alpha   90.00
_cell.angle_beta   90.00
_cell.angle_gamma   90.00
#
_symmetry.space_group_name_H-M   'P 1'
#
loop_
_entity.id
_entity.type
_entity.pdbx_description
1 polymer ?
#
loop_
_entity_poly.entity_id
_entity_poly.type
_entity_poly.pdbx_seq_one_letter_code
_entity_poly.pdbx_strand_id
1 'polypeptide(L)'
;MARPDPRQPSMLDALERATPTVTPAEDAKVRAYVADILPRGVPTYVRRVLAVRPYKGGRDLMGPADGFEADIEVFDGRPATVRISGRLGEAGYAWSLPEGDEAFYWDDRRSAWRRLSKAEAAKRRAA
;
A
#
# COMPACT_ATOMS: atom_id res chain seq x y z
N MET A 1 -19.22 25.71 -17.54
CA MET A 1 -19.12 24.26 -17.24
C MET A 1 -18.28 23.61 -18.33
N ALA A 2 -16.99 23.37 -18.08
CA ALA A 2 -16.10 22.74 -19.06
C ALA A 2 -16.37 21.23 -19.11
N ARG A 3 -16.64 20.69 -20.30
CA ARG A 3 -16.75 19.25 -20.53
C ARG A 3 -15.35 18.63 -20.37
N PRO A 4 -15.18 17.51 -19.64
CA PRO A 4 -13.91 16.81 -19.59
C PRO A 4 -13.55 16.29 -20.99
N ASP A 5 -12.30 16.49 -21.38
CA ASP A 5 -11.74 16.15 -22.69
C ASP A 5 -11.65 14.61 -22.83
N PRO A 6 -12.26 13.98 -23.85
CA PRO A 6 -12.23 12.53 -24.05
C PRO A 6 -10.84 11.98 -24.43
N ARG A 7 -9.83 12.85 -24.58
CA ARG A 7 -8.44 12.46 -24.87
C ARG A 7 -7.53 12.45 -23.64
N GLN A 8 -8.01 12.80 -22.45
CA GLN A 8 -7.23 12.57 -21.24
C GLN A 8 -7.31 11.09 -20.87
N PRO A 9 -6.22 10.31 -21.01
CA PRO A 9 -6.21 8.96 -20.49
C PRO A 9 -6.49 9.04 -18.98
N SER A 10 -7.40 8.18 -18.51
CA SER A 10 -7.63 8.05 -17.09
C SER A 10 -6.31 7.70 -16.39
N MET A 11 -6.14 8.10 -15.13
CA MET A 11 -4.96 7.71 -14.34
C MET A 11 -4.80 6.17 -14.34
N LEU A 12 -5.92 5.43 -14.41
CA LEU A 12 -5.96 3.98 -14.60
C LEU A 12 -5.38 3.53 -15.95
N ASP A 13 -5.77 4.13 -17.07
CA ASP A 13 -5.24 3.82 -18.41
C ASP A 13 -3.73 4.09 -18.51
N ALA A 14 -3.26 5.16 -17.87
CA ALA A 14 -1.84 5.48 -17.79
C ALA A 14 -1.06 4.47 -16.93
N LEU A 15 -1.68 3.96 -15.86
CA LEU A 15 -1.13 2.90 -15.01
C LEU A 15 -1.15 1.52 -15.70
N GLU A 16 -2.18 1.20 -16.48
CA GLU A 16 -2.30 -0.08 -17.20
C GLU A 16 -1.35 -0.19 -18.40
N ARG A 17 -1.12 0.90 -19.15
CA ARG A 17 -0.18 0.92 -20.29
C ARG A 17 1.29 1.00 -19.88
N ALA A 18 1.59 1.38 -18.63
CA ALA A 18 2.94 1.42 -18.08
C ALA A 18 3.39 0.06 -17.49
N THR A 19 2.90 -1.06 -18.01
CA THR A 19 3.31 -2.39 -17.54
C THR A 19 4.55 -2.85 -18.33
N PRO A 20 5.75 -2.38 -17.95
CA PRO A 20 6.76 -3.32 -17.46
C PRO A 20 7.69 -2.67 -16.41
N THR A 21 7.44 -2.82 -15.10
CA THR A 21 8.35 -2.18 -14.12
C THR A 21 8.54 -2.87 -12.78
N VAL A 22 7.75 -3.90 -12.44
CA VAL A 22 7.97 -4.67 -11.20
C VAL A 22 8.51 -6.05 -11.57
N THR A 23 9.74 -6.32 -11.17
CA THR A 23 10.36 -7.64 -11.33
C THR A 23 9.75 -8.64 -10.34
N PRO A 24 9.80 -9.97 -10.63
CA PRO A 24 9.38 -10.99 -9.66
C PRO A 24 10.11 -10.89 -8.31
N ALA A 25 11.38 -10.44 -8.33
CA ALA A 25 12.16 -10.22 -7.12
C ALA A 25 11.61 -9.06 -6.28
N GLU A 26 11.16 -7.97 -6.92
CA GLU A 26 10.53 -6.85 -6.23
C GLU A 26 9.16 -7.22 -5.67
N ASP A 27 8.32 -7.92 -6.42
CA ASP A 27 7.04 -8.42 -5.91
C ASP A 27 7.25 -9.35 -4.69
N ALA A 28 8.16 -10.31 -4.79
CA ALA A 28 8.52 -11.20 -3.69
C ALA A 28 9.05 -10.44 -2.47
N LYS A 29 9.90 -9.42 -2.69
CA LYS A 29 10.41 -8.55 -1.63
C LYS A 29 9.26 -7.84 -0.91
N VAL A 30 8.38 -7.16 -1.63
CA VAL A 30 7.23 -6.44 -1.03
C VAL A 30 6.37 -7.41 -0.23
N ARG A 31 6.05 -8.57 -0.78
CA ARG A 31 5.22 -9.58 -0.10
C ARG A 31 5.87 -10.11 1.18
N ALA A 32 7.18 -10.34 1.17
CA ALA A 32 7.91 -10.78 2.36
C ALA A 32 7.82 -9.77 3.50
N TYR A 33 8.07 -8.49 3.22
CA TYR A 33 7.94 -7.44 4.23
C TYR A 33 6.51 -7.27 4.72
N VAL A 34 5.51 -7.33 3.82
CA VAL A 34 4.11 -7.25 4.25
C VAL A 34 3.72 -8.43 5.13
N ALA A 35 4.16 -9.65 4.81
CA ALA A 35 3.89 -10.84 5.62
C ALA A 35 4.54 -10.76 7.00
N ASP A 36 5.74 -10.17 7.09
CA ASP A 36 6.45 -9.94 8.35
C ASP A 36 5.74 -8.93 9.26
N ILE A 37 5.15 -7.89 8.67
CA ILE A 37 4.39 -6.85 9.36
C ILE A 37 3.03 -7.36 9.90
N LEU A 38 2.42 -8.32 9.20
CA LEU A 38 1.08 -8.78 9.53
C LEU A 38 1.08 -9.77 10.71
N PRO A 39 0.02 -9.78 11.55
CA PRO A 39 -0.14 -10.82 12.55
C PRO A 39 -0.15 -12.22 11.93
N ARG A 40 0.39 -13.21 12.64
CA ARG A 40 0.42 -14.59 12.18
C ARG A 40 -0.99 -15.08 11.81
N GLY A 41 -1.12 -15.66 10.62
CA GLY A 41 -2.39 -16.20 10.11
C GLY A 41 -3.27 -15.20 9.36
N VAL A 42 -2.91 -13.91 9.35
CA VAL A 42 -3.60 -12.90 8.54
C VAL A 42 -3.08 -12.94 7.10
N PRO A 43 -3.94 -13.15 6.09
CA PRO A 43 -3.51 -13.14 4.70
C PRO A 43 -3.12 -11.73 4.27
N THR A 44 -2.23 -11.60 3.28
CA THR A 44 -1.82 -10.30 2.76
C THR A 44 -2.99 -9.49 2.22
N TYR A 45 -2.97 -8.17 2.44
CA TYR A 45 -3.88 -7.22 1.78
C TYR A 45 -3.43 -6.88 0.35
N VAL A 46 -2.21 -7.25 -0.05
CA VAL A 46 -1.63 -6.92 -1.35
C VAL A 46 -2.17 -7.87 -2.41
N ARG A 47 -3.03 -7.33 -3.29
CA ARG A 47 -3.49 -8.04 -4.47
C ARG A 47 -2.42 -8.01 -5.56
N ARG A 48 -1.90 -6.84 -5.90
CA ARG A 48 -0.86 -6.65 -6.92
C ARG A 48 0.13 -5.57 -6.52
N VAL A 49 1.41 -5.75 -6.85
CA VAL A 49 2.41 -4.67 -6.76
C VAL A 49 2.45 -3.94 -8.09
N LEU A 50 2.28 -2.62 -8.04
CA LEU A 50 2.18 -1.76 -9.23
C LEU A 50 3.53 -1.09 -9.54
N ALA A 51 4.23 -0.64 -8.51
CA ALA A 51 5.56 -0.06 -8.64
C ALA A 51 6.35 -0.24 -7.33
N VAL A 52 7.67 -0.32 -7.44
CA VAL A 52 8.58 -0.29 -6.29
C VAL A 52 9.66 0.75 -6.55
N ARG A 53 9.92 1.60 -5.56
CA ARG A 53 10.89 2.68 -5.63
C ARG A 53 11.79 2.64 -4.40
N PRO A 54 13.12 2.81 -4.55
CA PRO A 54 13.98 2.95 -3.38
C PRO A 54 13.59 4.21 -2.61
N TYR A 55 13.34 4.06 -1.32
CA TYR A 55 13.01 5.18 -0.46
C TYR A 55 14.31 5.77 0.09
N LYS A 56 14.79 6.86 -0.53
CA LYS A 56 15.95 7.62 -0.06
C LYS A 56 15.55 8.68 0.97
N GLY A 57 14.76 8.30 1.97
CA GLY A 57 14.19 9.26 2.91
C GLY A 57 14.80 9.16 4.29
N GLY A 58 15.79 10.03 4.53
CA GLY A 58 16.27 10.40 5.86
C GLY A 58 17.62 9.78 6.22
N ARG A 59 18.60 10.64 6.55
CA ARG A 59 19.69 10.24 7.44
C ARG A 59 19.03 9.89 8.77
N ASP A 60 18.75 8.62 9.02
CA ASP A 60 18.73 8.19 10.40
C ASP A 60 20.12 8.41 10.96
N LEU A 61 20.19 8.81 12.23
CA LEU A 61 21.43 9.04 13.00
C LEU A 61 22.36 7.80 13.05
N MET A 62 21.97 6.68 12.41
CA MET A 62 22.68 5.41 12.37
C MET A 62 23.05 4.90 10.96
N GLY A 63 22.82 5.67 9.88
CA GLY A 63 23.29 5.31 8.52
C GLY A 63 22.19 5.22 7.46
N PRO A 64 22.51 4.74 6.24
CA PRO A 64 21.53 4.62 5.17
C PRO A 64 20.45 3.61 5.56
N ALA A 65 19.24 4.08 5.81
CA ALA A 65 18.09 3.21 6.00
C ALA A 65 17.74 2.59 4.64
N ASP A 66 18.06 1.31 4.45
CA ASP A 66 17.57 0.53 3.32
C ASP A 66 16.04 0.45 3.43
N GLY A 67 15.35 1.26 2.63
CA GLY A 67 13.90 1.35 2.61
C GLY A 67 13.37 1.36 1.19
N PHE A 68 12.08 1.09 1.04
CA PHE A 68 11.39 1.21 -0.24
C PHE A 68 9.98 1.72 -0.05
N GLU A 69 9.47 2.32 -1.10
CA GLU A 69 8.07 2.67 -1.26
C GLU A 69 7.50 1.79 -2.37
N ALA A 70 6.34 1.19 -2.13
CA ALA A 70 5.65 0.40 -3.13
C ALA A 70 4.23 0.93 -3.32
N ASP A 71 3.89 1.21 -4.58
CA ASP A 71 2.50 1.40 -4.98
C ASP A 71 1.90 0.02 -5.21
N ILE A 72 0.77 -0.23 -4.58
CA ILE A 72 0.11 -1.54 -4.55
C ILE A 72 -1.38 -1.37 -4.86
N GLU A 73 -1.96 -2.42 -5.43
CA GLU A 73 -3.39 -2.63 -5.45
C GLU A 73 -3.74 -3.54 -4.27
N VAL A 74 -4.71 -3.13 -3.45
CA VAL A 74 -5.12 -3.91 -2.28
C VAL A 74 -6.29 -4.86 -2.61
N PHE A 75 -6.76 -5.60 -1.60
CA PHE A 75 -7.78 -6.65 -1.72
C PHE A 75 -9.05 -6.26 -2.51
N ASP A 76 -9.46 -4.99 -2.49
CA ASP A 76 -10.66 -4.49 -3.18
C ASP A 76 -10.37 -3.82 -4.54
N GLY A 77 -9.13 -3.92 -5.04
CA GLY A 77 -8.73 -3.34 -6.33
C GLY A 77 -8.36 -1.86 -6.28
N ARG A 78 -8.37 -1.22 -5.09
CA ARG A 78 -7.98 0.19 -4.96
C ARG A 78 -6.48 0.36 -4.76
N PRO A 79 -5.90 1.47 -5.24
CA PRO A 79 -4.48 1.76 -5.05
C PRO A 79 -4.19 2.22 -3.61
N ALA A 80 -3.03 1.83 -3.11
CA ALA A 80 -2.45 2.33 -1.88
C ALA A 80 -0.93 2.41 -2.04
N THR A 81 -0.28 3.25 -1.25
CA THR A 81 1.18 3.31 -1.19
C THR A 81 1.64 2.83 0.18
N VAL A 82 2.54 1.85 0.21
CA VAL A 82 3.18 1.37 1.43
C VAL A 82 4.64 1.81 1.44
N ARG A 83 5.03 2.50 2.50
CA ARG A 83 6.42 2.87 2.76
C ARG A 83 6.97 1.95 3.82
N ILE A 84 8.12 1.34 3.53
CA ILE A 84 8.80 0.41 4.42
C ILE A 84 10.22 0.92 4.66
N SER A 85 10.63 0.93 5.92
CA SER A 85 11.95 1.36 6.36
C SER A 85 12.54 0.35 7.33
N GLY A 86 13.83 0.06 7.21
CA GLY A 86 14.54 -0.89 8.07
C GLY A 86 14.62 -2.28 7.46
N ARG A 87 15.10 -3.23 8.25
CA ARG A 87 15.36 -4.61 7.81
C ARG A 87 14.15 -5.50 8.05
N LEU A 88 14.00 -6.54 7.24
CA LEU A 88 13.00 -7.59 7.46
C LEU A 88 13.15 -8.17 8.87
N GLY A 89 12.06 -8.30 9.62
CA GLY A 89 12.01 -8.68 11.03
C GLY A 89 12.03 -7.51 12.02
N GLU A 90 12.47 -6.32 11.58
CA GLU A 90 12.54 -5.09 12.38
C GLU A 90 11.95 -3.89 11.62
N ALA A 91 11.16 -4.16 10.58
CA ALA A 91 10.74 -3.15 9.63
C ALA A 91 9.66 -2.23 10.21
N GLY A 92 9.90 -0.92 10.14
CA GLY A 92 8.86 0.08 10.28
C GLY A 92 8.06 0.22 8.98
N TYR A 93 6.78 0.54 9.09
CA TYR A 93 5.94 0.78 7.92
C TYR A 93 4.95 1.92 8.14
N ALA A 94 4.58 2.57 7.04
CA ALA A 94 3.54 3.57 6.99
C ALA A 94 2.73 3.40 5.70
N TRP A 95 1.42 3.61 5.77
CA TRP A 95 0.55 3.58 4.59
C TRP A 95 0.08 4.99 4.26
N SER A 96 0.03 5.27 2.96
CA SER A 96 -0.60 6.44 2.38
C SER A 96 -1.71 5.96 1.46
N LEU A 97 -2.91 6.46 1.69
CA LEU A 97 -4.07 6.18 0.85
C LEU A 97 -4.37 7.41 -0.02
N PRO A 98 -4.98 7.23 -1.21
CA PRO A 98 -5.50 8.35 -1.98
C PRO A 98 -6.43 9.21 -1.13
N GLU A 99 -6.45 10.52 -1.40
CA GLU A 99 -7.31 11.46 -0.67
C GLU A 99 -8.78 11.02 -0.75
N GLY A 100 -9.44 10.94 0.41
CA GLY A 100 -10.84 10.50 0.52
C GLY A 100 -11.05 8.99 0.54
N ASP A 101 -10.01 8.17 0.39
CA ASP A 101 -10.13 6.71 0.53
C ASP A 101 -10.18 6.29 2.00
N GLU A 102 -10.85 5.16 2.25
CA GLU A 102 -11.11 4.65 3.59
C GLU A 102 -9.97 3.75 4.06
N ALA A 103 -9.54 3.90 5.32
CA ALA A 103 -8.62 2.96 5.94
C ALA A 103 -9.18 1.53 5.88
N PHE A 104 -8.34 0.51 5.90
CA PHE A 104 -8.79 -0.88 5.94
C PHE A 104 -8.12 -1.66 7.06
N TYR A 105 -8.76 -2.77 7.44
CA TYR A 105 -8.35 -3.65 8.52
C TYR A 105 -8.77 -5.08 8.24
N TRP A 106 -8.13 -6.02 8.93
CA TRP A 106 -8.53 -7.42 8.95
C TRP A 106 -9.67 -7.61 9.96
N ASP A 107 -10.82 -8.12 9.52
CA ASP A 107 -11.95 -8.49 10.37
C ASP A 107 -11.83 -9.98 10.72
N ASP A 108 -11.22 -10.29 11.88
CA ASP A 108 -10.99 -11.67 12.33
C ASP A 108 -12.28 -12.51 12.36
N ARG A 109 -13.41 -11.91 12.74
CA ARG A 109 -14.70 -12.62 12.84
C ARG A 109 -15.20 -13.09 11.49
N ARG A 110 -14.89 -12.34 10.44
CA ARG A 110 -15.29 -12.64 9.06
C ARG A 110 -14.16 -13.26 8.24
N SER A 111 -12.95 -13.32 8.81
CA SER A 111 -11.73 -13.74 8.11
C SER A 111 -11.59 -13.03 6.76
N ALA A 112 -11.77 -11.71 6.75
CA ALA A 112 -11.75 -10.91 5.53
C ALA A 112 -11.20 -9.50 5.76
N TRP A 113 -10.53 -8.96 4.73
CA TRP A 113 -10.14 -7.56 4.69
C TRP A 113 -11.35 -6.65 4.45
N ARG A 114 -11.44 -5.55 5.18
CA ARG A 114 -12.56 -4.61 5.12
C ARG A 114 -12.12 -3.16 5.24
N ARG A 115 -12.85 -2.26 4.59
CA ARG A 115 -12.73 -0.81 4.78
C ARG A 115 -13.42 -0.40 6.09
N LEU A 116 -12.81 0.53 6.81
CA LEU A 116 -13.41 1.26 7.92
C LEU A 116 -14.28 2.35 7.32
N SER A 117 -15.59 2.21 7.45
CA SER A 117 -16.47 3.32 7.09
C SER A 117 -16.11 4.56 7.91
N LYS A 118 -16.37 5.75 7.37
CA LYS A 118 -16.18 7.03 8.10
C LYS A 118 -16.80 7.02 9.51
N ALA A 119 -17.95 6.36 9.68
CA ALA A 119 -18.62 6.22 10.98
C ALA A 119 -17.87 5.29 11.94
N GLU A 120 -17.32 4.19 11.46
CA GLU A 120 -16.50 3.25 12.26
C GLU A 120 -15.15 3.86 12.63
N ALA A 121 -14.52 4.60 11.70
CA ALA A 121 -13.29 5.32 11.95
C ALA A 121 -13.47 6.39 13.06
N ALA A 122 -14.58 7.14 13.04
CA ALA A 122 -14.89 8.11 14.08
C ALA A 122 -15.07 7.47 15.46
N LYS A 123 -15.78 6.33 15.53
CA LYS A 123 -15.97 5.59 16.80
C LYS A 123 -14.65 5.08 17.38
N ARG A 124 -13.72 4.60 16.56
CA ARG A 124 -12.41 4.12 17.02
C ARG A 124 -11.47 5.23 17.51
N ARG A 125 -11.63 6.47 17.05
CA ARG A 125 -10.84 7.62 17.55
C ARG A 125 -11.33 8.13 18.90
N ALA A 126 -12.58 7.83 19.26
CA ALA A 126 -13.20 8.26 20.51
C ALA A 126 -13.10 7.20 21.63
N ALA A 127 -12.50 6.04 21.34
CA ALA A 127 -12.28 4.94 22.27
C ALA A 127 -10.79 4.85 22.63
#